data_AF-A0A934ECK7-F1
#
_entry.id   AF-A0A934ECK7-F1
#
_cell.length_a   1.000
_cell.length_b   1.000
_cell.length_c   1.000
_cell.angle_alpha   90.00
_cell.angle_beta   90.00
_cell.angle_gamma   90.00
#
_symmetry.space_group_name_H-M   'P 1'
#
loop_
_entity.id
_entity.type
_entity.pdbx_description
1 polymer ?
#
loop_
_entity_poly.entity_id
_entity_poly.type
_entity_poly.pdbx_seq_one_letter_code
_entity_poly.pdbx_strand_id
1 'polypeptide(L)'
;MFLLLAGLVVLQAATASAADLGLRLPACALFESWEGVAPQAGFDRAAALIAQALPAEADEAEGEEADDELEAGVQGDEAQAPVRLGDGRLALHSSYWKERVDVVYRKADGTYDPAGVDQIRRIFRCKLNGAEIDIPVGLIELLDAIQDHFKADAIELLSGYRSPERNAKMRKKSSGVAKNSMHIKGWAADIHVPGVALGKLRDFASSLKAGGVGYYPKSGFVHVDVGRVRYW
;
A
#
# COMPACT_ATOMS: atom_id res chain seq x y z
N MET A 1 -17.99 -7.62 -47.54
CA MET A 1 -17.90 -6.20 -47.15
C MET A 1 -18.02 -5.95 -45.63
N PHE A 2 -17.91 -6.98 -44.78
CA PHE A 2 -17.90 -6.85 -43.31
C PHE A 2 -16.54 -7.20 -42.65
N LEU A 3 -15.56 -7.68 -43.44
CA LEU A 3 -14.21 -8.04 -42.96
C LEU A 3 -13.17 -6.93 -43.10
N LEU A 4 -13.47 -5.86 -43.85
CA LEU A 4 -12.57 -4.70 -44.01
C LEU A 4 -12.70 -3.65 -42.89
N LEU A 5 -13.80 -3.68 -42.11
CA LEU A 5 -14.03 -2.74 -41.01
C LEU A 5 -13.39 -3.18 -39.69
N ALA A 6 -13.21 -4.48 -39.45
CA ALA A 6 -12.57 -4.97 -38.22
C ALA A 6 -11.04 -4.76 -38.20
N GLY A 7 -10.38 -4.87 -39.36
CA GLY A 7 -8.93 -4.65 -39.46
C GLY A 7 -8.52 -3.20 -39.25
N LEU A 8 -9.37 -2.24 -39.65
CA LEU A 8 -9.08 -0.81 -39.53
C LEU A 8 -9.16 -0.30 -38.08
N VAL A 9 -10.05 -0.89 -37.26
CA VAL A 9 -10.24 -0.52 -35.85
C VAL A 9 -9.07 -1.00 -34.97
N VAL A 10 -8.50 -2.18 -35.27
CA VAL A 10 -7.33 -2.71 -34.54
C VAL A 10 -6.07 -1.89 -34.87
N LEU A 11 -5.93 -1.40 -36.10
CA LEU A 11 -4.80 -0.56 -36.52
C LEU A 11 -4.83 0.84 -35.87
N GLN A 12 -6.01 1.41 -35.62
CA GLN A 12 -6.16 2.68 -34.90
C GLN A 12 -5.87 2.55 -33.40
N ALA A 13 -6.19 1.41 -32.77
CA ALA A 13 -5.92 1.20 -31.34
C ALA A 13 -4.42 0.99 -31.04
N ALA A 14 -3.70 0.30 -31.93
CA ALA A 14 -2.27 0.04 -31.76
C ALA A 14 -1.40 1.31 -31.97
N THR A 15 -1.81 2.21 -32.87
CA THR A 15 -1.10 3.47 -33.14
C THR A 15 -1.34 4.53 -32.06
N ALA A 16 -2.49 4.54 -31.39
CA ALA A 16 -2.77 5.43 -30.26
C ALA A 16 -1.96 5.08 -29.00
N SER A 17 -1.78 3.79 -28.70
CA SER A 17 -1.01 3.34 -27.52
C SER A 17 0.51 3.58 -27.66
N ALA A 18 1.05 3.54 -28.88
CA ALA A 18 2.47 3.78 -29.13
C ALA A 18 2.86 5.27 -29.05
N ALA A 19 1.93 6.19 -29.34
CA ALA A 19 2.16 7.63 -29.27
C ALA A 19 2.24 8.15 -27.82
N ASP A 20 1.43 7.62 -26.90
CA ASP A 20 1.44 7.98 -25.47
C ASP A 20 2.71 7.50 -24.73
N LEU A 21 3.50 6.60 -25.34
CA LEU A 21 4.78 6.10 -24.83
C LEU A 21 6.00 6.72 -25.52
N GLY A 22 5.82 7.72 -26.39
CA GLY A 22 6.92 8.44 -27.05
C GLY A 22 7.74 7.61 -28.05
N LEU A 23 7.26 6.45 -28.47
CA LEU A 23 7.97 5.53 -29.36
C LEU A 23 7.62 5.80 -30.84
N ARG A 24 8.62 6.19 -31.64
CA ARG A 24 8.49 6.25 -33.10
C ARG A 24 8.81 4.86 -33.69
N LEU A 25 7.78 4.10 -34.05
CA LEU A 25 7.95 2.87 -34.85
C LEU A 25 7.80 3.19 -36.34
N PRO A 26 8.75 2.77 -37.22
CA PRO A 26 8.59 2.95 -38.67
C PRO A 26 7.48 2.02 -39.20
N ALA A 27 6.58 2.59 -40.02
CA ALA A 27 5.36 1.96 -40.53
C ALA A 27 5.57 0.75 -41.47
N CYS A 28 6.80 0.28 -41.68
CA CYS A 28 7.09 -0.83 -42.59
C CYS A 28 7.27 -2.20 -41.91
N ALA A 29 7.22 -2.30 -40.57
CA ALA A 29 7.47 -3.56 -39.86
C ALA A 29 6.20 -4.37 -39.49
N LEU A 30 5.05 -4.10 -40.12
CA LEU A 30 3.77 -4.71 -39.76
C LEU A 30 3.01 -5.37 -40.93
N PHE A 31 3.65 -5.63 -42.08
CA PHE A 31 2.95 -6.13 -43.28
C PHE A 31 3.48 -7.45 -43.88
N GLU A 32 4.47 -8.12 -43.30
CA GLU A 32 5.05 -9.36 -43.89
C GLU A 32 4.89 -10.63 -43.04
N SER A 33 3.74 -10.86 -42.40
CA SER A 33 3.50 -12.16 -41.75
C SER A 33 2.04 -12.63 -41.74
N TRP A 34 1.30 -12.37 -42.82
CA TRP A 34 -0.12 -12.73 -42.89
C TRP A 34 -0.54 -13.47 -44.16
N GLU A 35 0.28 -14.44 -44.56
CA GLU A 35 -0.20 -15.55 -45.38
C GLU A 35 0.01 -16.88 -44.62
N GLY A 36 -1.10 -17.57 -44.32
CA GLY A 36 -1.07 -19.02 -44.05
C GLY A 36 -0.98 -19.52 -42.60
N VAL A 37 -1.32 -18.75 -41.56
CA VAL A 37 -1.30 -19.24 -40.17
C VAL A 37 -2.62 -18.92 -39.44
N ALA A 38 -3.19 -19.92 -38.75
CA ALA A 38 -4.46 -19.81 -38.02
C ALA A 38 -4.42 -18.70 -36.95
N PRO A 39 -5.55 -18.01 -36.65
CA PRO A 39 -5.59 -16.79 -35.85
C PRO A 39 -4.91 -16.87 -34.48
N GLN A 40 -4.88 -18.04 -33.84
CA GLN A 40 -4.30 -18.22 -32.51
C GLN A 40 -2.76 -18.20 -32.52
N ALA A 41 -2.14 -18.79 -33.55
CA ALA A 41 -0.68 -18.94 -33.61
C ALA A 41 0.05 -17.62 -33.96
N GLY A 42 -0.65 -16.64 -34.54
CA GLY A 42 -0.13 -15.27 -34.71
C GLY A 42 -0.05 -14.49 -33.40
N PHE A 43 -1.03 -14.69 -32.50
CA PHE A 43 -1.04 -14.09 -31.16
C PHE A 43 0.08 -14.64 -30.28
N ASP A 44 0.31 -15.96 -30.31
CA ASP A 44 1.36 -16.60 -29.51
C ASP A 44 2.77 -16.15 -29.95
N ARG A 45 2.96 -15.90 -31.25
CA ARG A 45 4.22 -15.38 -31.80
C ARG A 45 4.48 -13.91 -31.44
N ALA A 46 3.44 -13.08 -31.44
CA ALA A 46 3.54 -11.68 -31.01
C ALA A 46 3.80 -11.56 -29.50
N ALA A 47 3.17 -12.42 -28.68
CA ALA A 47 3.43 -12.49 -27.24
C ALA A 47 4.87 -12.94 -26.92
N ALA A 48 5.42 -13.90 -27.69
CA ALA A 48 6.80 -14.34 -27.54
C ALA A 48 7.84 -13.26 -27.92
N LEU A 49 7.53 -12.41 -28.91
CA LEU A 49 8.41 -11.29 -29.30
C LEU A 49 8.37 -10.12 -28.30
N ILE A 50 7.22 -9.86 -27.67
CA ILE A 50 7.10 -8.88 -26.58
C ILE A 50 7.85 -9.36 -25.33
N ALA A 51 7.81 -10.65 -25.02
CA ALA A 51 8.56 -11.24 -23.91
C ALA A 51 10.10 -11.17 -24.09
N GLN A 52 10.59 -11.09 -25.33
CA GLN A 52 12.02 -10.97 -25.64
C GLN A 52 12.51 -9.51 -25.74
N ALA A 53 11.61 -8.53 -25.71
CA ALA A 53 11.95 -7.10 -25.78
C ALA A 53 11.97 -6.40 -24.41
N LEU A 54 11.75 -7.15 -23.32
CA LEU A 54 11.93 -6.66 -21.95
C LEU A 54 13.40 -6.87 -21.55
N PRO A 55 14.09 -5.85 -21.02
CA PRO A 55 15.45 -6.05 -20.53
C PRO A 55 15.44 -7.07 -19.40
N ALA A 56 16.21 -8.15 -19.59
CA ALA A 56 16.76 -8.94 -18.51
C ALA A 56 17.74 -8.08 -17.68
N GLU A 57 18.01 -8.53 -16.46
CA GLU A 57 18.90 -7.91 -15.47
C GLU A 57 18.24 -6.80 -14.61
N ALA A 58 17.29 -7.21 -13.77
CA ALA A 58 17.19 -6.61 -12.44
C ALA A 58 18.18 -7.37 -11.57
N ASP A 59 19.34 -6.74 -11.37
CA ASP A 59 20.36 -7.12 -10.41
C ASP A 59 19.69 -7.50 -9.07
N GLU A 60 20.07 -8.65 -8.54
CA GLU A 60 19.55 -9.21 -7.29
C GLU A 60 19.94 -8.29 -6.12
N ALA A 61 19.12 -7.28 -5.86
CA ALA A 61 19.15 -6.54 -4.61
C ALA A 61 18.30 -7.31 -3.61
N GLU A 62 19.00 -8.13 -2.82
CA GLU A 62 18.54 -8.86 -1.64
C GLU A 62 17.34 -8.17 -0.98
N GLY A 63 16.15 -8.77 -1.17
CA GLY A 63 15.04 -8.49 -0.29
C GLY A 63 15.37 -9.19 1.01
N GLU A 64 15.71 -8.41 2.04
CA GLU A 64 15.82 -8.89 3.41
C GLU A 64 14.66 -9.85 3.68
N GLU A 65 15.00 -11.09 4.00
CA GLU A 65 14.01 -12.09 4.35
C GLU A 65 13.16 -11.54 5.50
N ALA A 66 11.85 -11.81 5.49
CA ALA A 66 11.06 -11.57 6.68
C ALA A 66 11.42 -12.71 7.65
N ASP A 67 12.47 -12.52 8.44
CA ASP A 67 12.99 -13.50 9.39
C ASP A 67 11.86 -14.01 10.31
N ASP A 68 11.40 -15.22 10.03
CA ASP A 68 10.61 -16.05 10.94
C ASP A 68 11.64 -16.89 11.75
N GLU A 69 12.24 -16.32 12.79
CA GLU A 69 12.98 -17.05 13.85
C GLU A 69 12.72 -16.36 15.20
N LEU A 70 12.55 -17.00 16.36
CA LEU A 70 12.34 -18.38 16.82
C LEU A 70 11.81 -18.22 18.27
N GLU A 71 10.92 -19.09 18.71
CA GLU A 71 10.29 -19.02 20.03
C GLU A 71 11.28 -19.13 21.21
N ALA A 72 11.25 -18.15 22.12
CA ALA A 72 11.51 -18.34 23.54
C ALA A 72 10.80 -17.27 24.38
N GLY A 73 9.71 -17.68 25.05
CA GLY A 73 9.04 -16.91 26.09
C GLY A 73 7.68 -16.33 25.67
N VAL A 74 6.61 -16.95 26.18
CA VAL A 74 5.23 -16.42 26.14
C VAL A 74 5.16 -15.13 26.96
N GLN A 75 5.55 -14.03 26.34
CA GLN A 75 4.99 -12.71 26.63
C GLN A 75 4.17 -12.37 25.39
N GLY A 76 2.85 -12.52 25.51
CA GLY A 76 1.94 -12.21 24.42
C GLY A 76 2.27 -10.83 23.87
N ASP A 77 2.27 -10.69 22.54
CA ASP A 77 2.35 -9.37 21.94
C ASP A 77 1.21 -8.54 22.53
N GLU A 78 1.53 -7.51 23.31
CA GLU A 78 0.60 -6.52 23.80
C GLU A 78 0.84 -5.23 23.02
N ALA A 79 -0.23 -4.56 22.60
CA ALA A 79 -0.11 -3.23 22.03
C ALA A 79 0.45 -2.28 23.09
N GLN A 80 1.41 -1.45 22.73
CA GLN A 80 1.96 -0.46 23.62
C GLN A 80 0.83 0.45 24.12
N ALA A 81 0.79 0.65 25.45
CA ALA A 81 -0.27 1.40 26.10
C ALA A 81 -0.31 2.84 25.58
N PRO A 82 -1.50 3.47 25.53
CA PRO A 82 -1.62 4.88 25.16
C PRO A 82 -0.84 5.76 26.15
N VAL A 83 -0.06 6.70 25.62
CA VAL A 83 0.75 7.64 26.40
C VAL A 83 0.35 9.10 26.16
N ARG A 84 -0.84 9.31 25.56
CA ARG A 84 -1.45 10.60 25.26
C ARG A 84 -0.63 11.46 24.30
N LEU A 85 -0.11 10.85 23.23
CA LEU A 85 0.55 11.60 22.17
C LEU A 85 -0.45 12.43 21.35
N GLY A 86 0.03 13.53 20.76
CA GLY A 86 -0.75 14.45 19.92
C GLY A 86 -1.73 15.35 20.70
N ASP A 87 -2.58 16.08 19.99
CA ASP A 87 -3.52 17.05 20.57
C ASP A 87 -4.94 16.50 20.81
N GLY A 88 -5.22 15.28 20.32
CA GLY A 88 -6.51 14.61 20.45
C GLY A 88 -7.43 14.75 19.23
N ARG A 89 -6.97 15.37 18.13
CA ARG A 89 -7.68 15.48 16.86
C ARG A 89 -6.91 14.78 15.73
N LEU A 90 -7.56 13.85 15.05
CA LEU A 90 -6.95 13.12 13.94
C LEU A 90 -7.76 13.27 12.65
N ALA A 91 -7.07 13.63 11.58
CA ALA A 91 -7.58 13.68 10.22
C ALA A 91 -6.87 12.65 9.34
N LEU A 92 -7.66 11.73 8.76
CA LEU A 92 -7.16 10.71 7.83
C LEU A 92 -7.93 10.80 6.53
N HIS A 93 -7.23 10.54 5.43
CA HIS A 93 -7.83 10.38 4.12
C HIS A 93 -7.44 9.02 3.55
N SER A 94 -8.38 8.34 2.87
CA SER A 94 -8.09 7.13 2.12
C SER A 94 -8.45 7.28 0.65
N SER A 95 -7.42 7.33 -0.21
CA SER A 95 -7.57 7.36 -1.67
C SER A 95 -8.31 6.13 -2.23
N TYR A 96 -8.32 5.01 -1.50
CA TYR A 96 -9.03 3.79 -1.91
C TYR A 96 -10.53 3.90 -1.67
N TRP A 97 -10.93 4.36 -0.48
CA TRP A 97 -12.33 4.52 -0.12
C TRP A 97 -12.95 5.83 -0.63
N LYS A 98 -12.12 6.79 -1.06
CA LYS A 98 -12.53 8.18 -1.36
C LYS A 98 -13.22 8.84 -0.16
N GLU A 99 -12.72 8.53 1.03
CA GLU A 99 -13.25 8.99 2.30
C GLU A 99 -12.20 9.83 3.03
N ARG A 100 -12.68 10.83 3.77
CA ARG A 100 -11.92 11.59 4.75
C ARG A 100 -12.64 11.54 6.09
N VAL A 101 -11.89 11.32 7.15
CA VAL A 101 -12.35 11.49 8.53
C VAL A 101 -11.55 12.62 9.16
N ASP A 102 -12.20 13.40 10.00
CA ASP A 102 -11.60 14.50 10.74
C ASP A 102 -12.36 14.62 12.07
N VAL A 103 -11.74 14.14 13.15
CA VAL A 103 -12.43 13.91 14.42
C VAL A 103 -11.57 14.31 15.61
N VAL A 104 -12.23 14.79 16.66
CA VAL A 104 -11.66 14.83 18.00
C VAL A 104 -11.95 13.48 18.65
N TYR A 105 -10.91 12.67 18.86
CA TYR A 105 -11.02 11.34 19.47
C TYR A 105 -10.62 11.35 20.96
N ARG A 106 -9.88 12.37 21.41
CA ARG A 106 -9.51 12.58 22.81
C ARG A 106 -9.78 14.03 23.21
N LYS A 107 -10.49 14.24 24.32
CA LYS A 107 -10.82 15.55 24.86
C LYS A 107 -9.68 16.10 25.71
N ALA A 108 -9.73 17.41 26.00
CA ALA A 108 -8.73 18.09 26.84
C ALA A 108 -8.62 17.52 28.28
N ASP A 109 -9.69 16.91 28.81
CA ASP A 109 -9.68 16.21 30.09
C ASP A 109 -9.03 14.81 30.04
N GLY A 110 -8.58 14.39 28.85
CA GLY A 110 -7.96 13.09 28.60
C GLY A 110 -8.94 11.94 28.40
N THR A 111 -10.25 12.20 28.39
CA THR A 111 -11.26 11.17 28.06
C THR A 111 -11.32 10.94 26.55
N TYR A 112 -11.51 9.68 26.15
CA TYR A 112 -11.69 9.31 24.74
C TYR A 112 -13.15 9.44 24.33
N ASP A 113 -13.41 9.99 23.15
CA ASP A 113 -14.73 10.07 22.54
C ASP A 113 -15.00 8.81 21.71
N PRO A 114 -15.92 7.93 22.14
CA PRO A 114 -16.23 6.70 21.41
C PRO A 114 -16.66 6.96 19.97
N ALA A 115 -17.39 8.05 19.69
CA ALA A 115 -17.85 8.36 18.35
C ALA A 115 -16.69 8.78 17.42
N GLY A 116 -15.66 9.44 17.96
CA GLY A 116 -14.43 9.75 17.23
C GLY A 116 -13.62 8.49 16.92
N VAL A 117 -13.46 7.63 17.92
CA VAL A 117 -12.76 6.33 17.77
C VAL A 117 -13.48 5.43 16.76
N ASP A 118 -14.80 5.38 16.76
CA ASP A 118 -15.58 4.57 15.82
C ASP A 118 -15.43 5.03 14.35
N GLN A 119 -15.34 6.34 14.12
CA GLN A 119 -15.10 6.86 12.77
C GLN A 119 -13.69 6.50 12.27
N ILE A 120 -12.69 6.52 13.16
CA ILE A 120 -11.33 6.05 12.85
C ILE A 120 -11.33 4.54 12.57
N ARG A 121 -12.01 3.76 13.41
CA ARG A 121 -12.20 2.32 13.22
C ARG A 121 -12.78 2.00 11.84
N ARG A 122 -13.80 2.76 11.42
CA ARG A 122 -14.44 2.62 10.11
C ARG A 122 -13.48 2.87 8.95
N ILE A 123 -12.66 3.92 8.96
CA ILE A 123 -11.74 4.19 7.85
C ILE A 123 -10.58 3.17 7.78
N PHE A 124 -10.23 2.55 8.92
CA PHE A 124 -9.24 1.48 9.02
C PHE A 124 -9.68 0.13 8.46
N ARG A 125 -10.97 -0.05 8.14
CA ARG A 125 -11.55 -1.32 7.73
C ARG A 125 -10.82 -1.99 6.57
N CYS A 126 -10.89 -3.32 6.55
CA CYS A 126 -10.21 -4.13 5.54
C CYS A 126 -10.70 -3.84 4.12
N LYS A 127 -9.78 -3.51 3.22
CA LYS A 127 -10.06 -3.24 1.80
C LYS A 127 -10.64 -4.42 1.02
N LEU A 128 -10.52 -5.65 1.51
CA LEU A 128 -11.06 -6.82 0.82
C LEU A 128 -12.55 -7.03 1.09
N ASN A 129 -12.95 -6.93 2.35
CA ASN A 129 -14.27 -7.39 2.80
C ASN A 129 -14.99 -6.37 3.71
N GLY A 130 -14.41 -5.19 3.90
CA GLY A 130 -14.98 -4.14 4.75
C GLY A 130 -15.00 -4.48 6.24
N ALA A 131 -14.38 -5.59 6.67
CA ALA A 131 -14.37 -5.99 8.07
C ALA A 131 -13.67 -4.94 8.93
N GLU A 132 -14.22 -4.71 10.11
CA GLU A 132 -13.70 -3.78 11.11
C GLU A 132 -13.26 -4.57 12.35
N ILE A 133 -12.28 -4.03 13.06
CA ILE A 133 -11.83 -4.49 14.37
C ILE A 133 -11.49 -3.25 15.20
N ASP A 134 -11.49 -3.37 16.52
CA ASP A 134 -11.01 -2.30 17.39
C ASP A 134 -9.56 -1.92 17.07
N ILE A 135 -9.31 -0.62 17.04
CA ILE A 135 -7.98 -0.06 16.79
C ILE A 135 -7.42 0.40 18.13
N PRO A 136 -6.22 -0.04 18.54
CA PRO A 136 -5.62 0.41 19.78
C PRO A 136 -5.50 1.92 19.79
N VAL A 137 -5.93 2.53 20.89
CA VAL A 137 -5.84 3.98 21.07
C VAL A 137 -4.40 4.47 20.91
N GLY A 138 -3.40 3.70 21.36
CA GLY A 138 -1.99 4.04 21.16
C GLY A 138 -1.60 4.24 19.68
N LEU A 139 -2.21 3.50 18.75
CA LEU A 139 -1.96 3.70 17.31
C LEU A 139 -2.59 5.00 16.82
N ILE A 140 -3.79 5.33 17.33
CA ILE A 140 -4.46 6.59 17.02
C ILE A 140 -3.61 7.77 17.52
N GLU A 141 -3.10 7.68 18.74
CA GLU A 141 -2.22 8.70 19.33
C GLU A 141 -0.89 8.84 18.59
N LEU A 142 -0.30 7.73 18.13
CA LEU A 142 0.91 7.75 17.29
C LEU A 142 0.67 8.52 15.99
N LEU A 143 -0.46 8.28 15.32
CA LEU A 143 -0.80 8.98 14.08
C LEU A 143 -1.10 10.46 14.32
N ASP A 144 -1.78 10.78 15.42
CA ASP A 144 -2.03 12.15 15.86
C ASP A 144 -0.71 12.91 16.08
N ALA A 145 0.24 12.32 16.80
CA ALA A 145 1.58 12.90 16.99
C ALA A 145 2.32 13.21 15.68
N ILE A 146 2.19 12.31 14.69
CA ILE A 146 2.76 12.48 13.35
C ILE A 146 2.09 13.65 12.62
N GLN A 147 0.76 13.72 12.66
CA GLN A 147 0.00 14.81 12.05
C GLN A 147 0.44 16.17 12.64
N ASP A 148 0.50 16.27 13.97
CA ASP A 148 0.85 17.49 14.70
C ASP A 148 2.27 17.95 14.39
N HIS A 149 3.24 17.03 14.42
CA HIS A 149 4.64 17.36 14.16
C HIS A 149 4.84 17.96 12.77
N PHE A 150 4.19 17.39 11.75
CA PHE A 150 4.30 17.86 10.38
C PHE A 150 3.27 18.93 10.01
N LYS A 151 2.37 19.30 10.94
CA LYS A 151 1.23 20.21 10.70
C LYS A 151 0.43 19.81 9.46
N ALA A 152 0.23 18.50 9.30
CA ALA A 152 -0.44 17.95 8.13
C ALA A 152 -1.94 18.21 8.24
N ASP A 153 -2.57 18.60 7.12
CA ASP A 153 -4.03 18.73 7.05
C ASP A 153 -4.73 17.38 7.23
N ALA A 154 -4.15 16.30 6.70
CA ALA A 154 -4.51 14.92 6.98
C ALA A 154 -3.37 13.96 6.61
N ILE A 155 -3.34 12.80 7.27
CA ILE A 155 -2.49 11.68 6.88
C ILE A 155 -3.22 10.83 5.83
N GLU A 156 -2.52 10.43 4.77
CA GLU A 156 -3.03 9.44 3.84
C GLU A 156 -2.87 8.03 4.42
N LEU A 157 -3.99 7.37 4.72
CA LEU A 157 -4.05 5.99 5.17
C LEU A 157 -4.11 5.05 3.96
N LEU A 158 -2.97 4.44 3.66
CA LEU A 158 -2.81 3.49 2.56
C LEU A 158 -3.26 2.08 2.95
N SER A 159 -3.04 1.66 4.20
CA SER A 159 -3.58 0.40 4.73
C SER A 159 -3.75 0.48 6.23
N GLY A 160 -4.96 0.20 6.72
CA GLY A 160 -5.24 -0.06 8.14
C GLY A 160 -5.30 -1.55 8.42
N TYR A 161 -6.39 -2.01 9.03
CA TYR A 161 -6.62 -3.43 9.30
C TYR A 161 -6.66 -4.28 8.02
N ARG A 162 -6.04 -5.46 8.07
CA ARG A 162 -6.09 -6.48 7.01
C ARG A 162 -6.70 -7.74 7.59
N SER A 163 -7.84 -8.18 7.05
CA SER A 163 -8.40 -9.48 7.40
C SER A 163 -7.39 -10.61 7.10
N PRO A 164 -7.42 -11.74 7.83
CA PRO A 164 -6.52 -12.87 7.57
C PRO A 164 -6.55 -13.32 6.10
N GLU A 165 -7.72 -13.31 5.48
CA GLU A 165 -7.92 -13.61 4.06
C GLU A 165 -7.18 -12.61 3.14
N ARG A 166 -7.28 -11.31 3.43
CA ARG A 166 -6.56 -10.27 2.69
C ARG A 166 -5.06 -10.44 2.83
N ASN A 167 -4.57 -10.68 4.06
CA ASN A 167 -3.15 -10.88 4.29
C ASN A 167 -2.64 -12.10 3.52
N ALA A 168 -3.34 -13.23 3.59
CA ALA A 168 -3.00 -14.44 2.83
C ALA A 168 -2.98 -14.20 1.32
N LYS A 169 -3.95 -13.45 0.77
CA LYS A 169 -3.98 -13.07 -0.65
C LYS A 169 -2.79 -12.19 -1.06
N MET A 170 -2.33 -11.29 -0.18
CA MET A 170 -1.15 -10.46 -0.44
C MET A 170 0.15 -11.28 -0.39
N ARG A 171 0.27 -12.20 0.56
CA ARG A 171 1.43 -13.11 0.68
C ARG A 171 1.66 -13.97 -0.55
N LYS A 172 0.60 -14.37 -1.25
CA LYS A 172 0.72 -15.12 -2.51
C LYS A 172 1.34 -14.30 -3.65
N LYS A 173 1.37 -12.97 -3.52
CA LYS A 173 1.85 -12.05 -4.56
C LYS A 173 3.20 -11.40 -4.22
N SER A 174 3.64 -11.46 -2.97
CA SER A 174 4.86 -10.81 -2.51
C SER A 174 5.40 -11.50 -1.25
N SER A 175 6.72 -11.67 -1.18
CA SER A 175 7.45 -12.12 0.00
C SER A 175 7.48 -11.09 1.13
N GLY A 176 7.31 -9.79 0.83
CA GLY A 176 7.37 -8.69 1.80
C GLY A 176 6.15 -8.56 2.73
N VAL A 177 5.35 -9.62 2.89
CA VAL A 177 4.14 -9.61 3.73
C VAL A 177 4.25 -10.69 4.80
N ALA A 178 4.43 -10.26 6.05
CA ALA A 178 4.55 -11.17 7.19
C ALA A 178 3.26 -11.99 7.41
N LYS A 179 3.43 -13.24 7.84
CA LYS A 179 2.31 -14.13 8.22
C LYS A 179 1.53 -13.58 9.42
N ASN A 180 2.25 -13.13 10.44
CA ASN A 180 1.71 -12.56 11.68
C ASN A 180 1.79 -11.03 11.67
N SER A 181 1.37 -10.40 10.57
CA SER A 181 1.44 -8.94 10.42
C SER A 181 0.61 -8.21 11.49
N MET A 182 1.14 -7.11 12.04
CA MET A 182 0.41 -6.23 12.96
C MET A 182 -0.86 -5.63 12.35
N HIS A 183 -0.97 -5.57 11.01
CA HIS A 183 -2.22 -5.21 10.33
C HIS A 183 -3.37 -6.19 10.60
N ILE A 184 -3.08 -7.49 10.86
CA ILE A 184 -4.13 -8.47 11.18
C ILE A 184 -4.71 -8.23 12.58
N LYS A 185 -3.91 -7.65 13.49
CA LYS A 185 -4.35 -7.29 14.83
C LYS A 185 -5.06 -5.93 14.88
N GLY A 186 -5.02 -5.15 13.79
CA GLY A 186 -5.46 -3.75 13.77
C GLY A 186 -4.44 -2.78 14.39
N TRP A 187 -3.19 -3.22 14.58
CA TRP A 187 -2.17 -2.50 15.36
C TRP A 187 -1.18 -1.74 14.49
N ALA A 188 -1.42 -1.69 13.17
CA ALA A 188 -0.53 -1.06 12.22
C ALA A 188 -1.25 -0.22 11.17
N ALA A 189 -0.54 0.77 10.67
CA ALA A 189 -0.94 1.61 9.56
C ALA A 189 0.22 1.79 8.57
N ASP A 190 -0.09 1.65 7.28
CA ASP A 190 0.80 2.12 6.21
C ASP A 190 0.35 3.52 5.84
N ILE A 191 1.24 4.49 5.95
CA ILE A 191 0.89 5.92 5.85
C ILE A 191 1.80 6.69 4.89
N HIS A 192 1.22 7.75 4.35
CA HIS A 192 1.93 8.80 3.63
C HIS A 192 1.45 10.16 4.17
N VAL A 193 2.36 11.14 4.27
CA VAL A 193 2.03 12.50 4.70
C VAL A 193 2.31 13.45 3.53
N PRO A 194 1.27 14.05 2.90
CA PRO A 194 1.45 14.93 1.76
C PRO A 194 2.43 16.07 2.05
N GLY A 195 3.39 16.28 1.14
CA GLY A 195 4.41 17.32 1.27
C GLY A 195 5.58 16.98 2.21
N VAL A 196 5.59 15.80 2.84
CA VAL A 196 6.67 15.35 3.71
C VAL A 196 7.49 14.25 3.03
N ALA A 197 8.81 14.41 3.01
CA ALA A 197 9.71 13.39 2.51
C ALA A 197 9.64 12.12 3.40
N LEU A 198 9.53 10.94 2.79
CA LEU A 198 9.34 9.67 3.53
C LEU A 198 10.45 9.40 4.56
N GLY A 199 11.70 9.78 4.27
CA GLY A 199 12.80 9.66 5.24
C GLY A 199 12.58 10.48 6.51
N LYS A 200 12.05 11.71 6.39
CA LYS A 200 11.71 12.55 7.54
C LYS A 200 10.55 11.95 8.35
N LEU A 201 9.55 11.42 7.65
CA LEU A 201 8.42 10.73 8.29
C LEU A 201 8.90 9.52 9.09
N ARG A 202 9.75 8.67 8.49
CA ARG A 202 10.39 7.54 9.17
C ARG A 202 11.17 8.00 10.40
N ASP A 203 12.07 8.98 10.25
CA ASP A 203 12.95 9.42 11.33
C ASP A 203 12.15 9.95 12.53
N PHE A 204 11.10 10.73 12.26
CA PHE A 204 10.22 11.22 13.31
C PHE A 204 9.44 10.07 13.98
N ALA A 205 8.80 9.19 13.20
CA ALA A 205 8.07 8.05 13.74
C ALA A 205 8.98 7.15 14.60
N SER A 206 10.21 6.88 14.16
CA SER A 206 11.19 6.09 14.90
C SER A 206 11.60 6.76 16.22
N SER A 207 11.72 8.10 16.23
CA SER A 207 12.07 8.87 17.43
C SER A 207 11.05 8.76 18.57
N LEU A 208 9.78 8.49 18.25
CA LEU A 208 8.71 8.35 19.23
C LEU A 208 8.81 7.05 20.06
N LYS A 209 9.51 6.03 19.54
CA LYS A 209 9.65 4.70 20.20
C LYS A 209 8.30 4.12 20.68
N ALA A 210 7.25 4.34 19.88
CA ALA A 210 5.88 3.91 20.17
C ALA A 210 5.52 2.54 19.56
N GLY A 211 6.47 1.90 18.88
CA GLY A 211 6.37 0.56 18.31
C GLY A 211 7.24 0.40 17.06
N GLY A 212 6.82 -0.47 16.13
CA GLY A 212 7.58 -0.75 14.92
C GLY A 212 7.48 0.33 13.85
N VAL A 213 8.58 0.58 13.12
CA VAL A 213 8.57 1.47 11.94
C VAL A 213 9.28 0.79 10.76
N GLY A 214 8.57 0.65 9.64
CA GLY A 214 9.10 0.10 8.39
C GLY A 214 9.23 1.15 7.30
N TYR A 215 10.34 1.16 6.56
CA TYR A 215 10.62 2.17 5.53
C TYR A 215 10.49 1.60 4.11
N TYR A 216 9.46 2.02 3.37
CA TYR A 216 9.15 1.51 2.03
C TYR A 216 9.20 2.60 0.95
N PRO A 217 10.37 3.18 0.64
CA PRO A 217 10.49 4.31 -0.28
C PRO A 217 10.08 3.96 -1.72
N LYS A 218 10.39 2.73 -2.18
CA LYS A 218 9.98 2.24 -3.51
C LYS A 218 8.45 2.13 -3.65
N SER A 219 7.77 1.83 -2.54
CA SER A 219 6.31 1.71 -2.49
C SER A 219 5.60 3.00 -2.06
N GLY A 220 6.35 4.04 -1.68
CA GLY A 220 5.82 5.37 -1.39
C GLY A 220 5.27 5.57 0.02
N PHE A 221 5.60 4.73 1.01
CA PHE A 221 5.00 4.81 2.35
C PHE A 221 5.95 4.48 3.50
N VAL A 222 5.50 4.82 4.72
CA VAL A 222 6.10 4.39 5.98
C VAL A 222 5.08 3.51 6.71
N HIS A 223 5.52 2.36 7.19
CA HIS A 223 4.75 1.51 8.09
C HIS A 223 4.96 1.97 9.52
N VAL A 224 3.89 2.06 10.30
CA VAL A 224 3.96 2.28 11.76
C VAL A 224 3.04 1.28 12.47
N ASP A 225 3.50 0.75 13.60
CA ASP A 225 2.70 -0.10 14.47
C ASP A 225 2.97 0.16 15.96
N VAL A 226 2.12 -0.40 16.82
CA VAL A 226 2.24 -0.31 18.29
C VAL A 226 2.64 -1.63 18.95
N GLY A 227 3.35 -2.49 18.23
CA GLY A 227 3.99 -3.68 18.80
C GLY A 227 5.33 -3.34 19.45
N ARG A 228 6.24 -4.32 19.50
CA ARG A 228 7.61 -4.10 20.00
C ARG A 228 8.35 -3.08 19.13
N VAL A 229 9.17 -2.23 19.75
CA VAL A 229 10.03 -1.27 19.05
C VAL A 229 11.04 -2.02 18.19
N ARG A 230 10.95 -1.82 16.87
CA ARG A 230 11.83 -2.41 15.85
C ARG A 230 11.78 -1.58 14.58
N TYR A 231 12.84 -1.60 13.79
CA TYR A 231 12.98 -0.75 12.61
C TYR A 231 13.48 -1.59 11.43
N TRP A 232 12.89 -1.41 10.26
CA TRP A 232 13.26 -2.12 9.02
C TRP A 232 13.00 -1.27 7.77
#